data_AF-A0A8X6GHV6-F1
#
_entry.id   AF-A0A8X6GHV6-F1
#
_cell.length_a   1.000
_cell.length_b   1.000
_cell.length_c   1.000
_cell.angle_alpha   90.00
_cell.angle_beta   90.00
_cell.angle_gamma   90.00
#
_symmetry.space_group_name_H-M   'P 1'
#
loop_
_entity.id
_entity.type
_entity.pdbx_description
1 polymer ?
#
loop_
_entity_poly.entity_id
_entity_poly.type
_entity_poly.pdbx_seq_one_letter_code
_entity_poly.pdbx_strand_id
1 'polypeptide(L)'
;MGSGFDSRQTYCSHNYDRWGALDVAFASPDIFLSCSWTVLDSVGSDHSPVLIEFSHTHKTPNSKNALFWNFKKAYWRVYKSSLDNSLSGAVSFVNLDSKWRFFKDSVLRAACVAIPRVNRKKYKPNFIHNSEALLPLLHQRIALQRDFMLRLPTLSLP
;
A
#
# COMPACT_ATOMS: atom_id res chain seq x y z
N MET A 1 -22.18 -15.00 -9.87
CA MET A 1 -22.85 -15.12 -8.56
C MET A 1 -21.88 -15.79 -7.62
N GLY A 2 -21.22 -15.03 -6.74
CA GLY A 2 -20.25 -15.56 -5.79
C GLY A 2 -20.63 -15.11 -4.38
N SER A 3 -21.29 -15.97 -3.63
CA SER A 3 -21.61 -15.77 -2.22
C SER A 3 -20.37 -16.11 -1.39
N GLY A 4 -19.49 -15.13 -1.20
CA GLY A 4 -18.27 -15.23 -0.41
C GLY A 4 -18.39 -14.65 1.01
N PHE A 5 -19.61 -14.44 1.51
CA PHE A 5 -19.85 -14.03 2.88
C PHE A 5 -20.47 -15.19 3.65
N ASP A 6 -19.74 -15.70 4.63
CA ASP A 6 -20.28 -16.60 5.63
C ASP A 6 -21.44 -15.85 6.33
N SER A 7 -22.64 -16.41 6.29
CA SER A 7 -23.87 -15.75 6.78
C SER A 7 -23.98 -15.80 8.31
N ARG A 8 -22.84 -15.98 8.98
CA ARG A 8 -22.71 -16.20 10.41
C ARG A 8 -22.91 -14.90 11.16
N GLN A 9 -23.74 -14.96 12.19
CA GLN A 9 -24.04 -13.82 13.05
C GLN A 9 -22.81 -13.51 13.91
N THR A 10 -22.51 -12.22 14.09
CA THR A 10 -21.35 -11.73 14.83
C THR A 10 -21.72 -11.24 16.22
N TYR A 11 -23.01 -11.14 16.52
CA TYR A 11 -23.55 -10.63 17.78
C TYR A 11 -24.69 -11.52 18.29
N CYS A 12 -24.74 -11.71 19.61
CA CYS A 12 -25.84 -12.36 20.32
C CYS A 12 -26.26 -11.55 21.56
N SER A 13 -27.46 -11.02 21.55
CA SER A 13 -28.01 -10.25 22.66
C SER A 13 -28.39 -11.14 23.84
N HIS A 14 -27.64 -11.06 24.95
CA HIS A 14 -27.91 -11.86 26.15
C HIS A 14 -29.33 -11.70 26.71
N ASN A 15 -29.90 -10.49 26.67
CA ASN A 15 -31.22 -10.20 27.25
C ASN A 15 -32.41 -10.64 26.40
N TYR A 16 -32.20 -10.84 25.10
CA TYR A 16 -33.27 -11.07 24.13
C TYR A 16 -33.07 -12.33 23.29
N ASP A 17 -31.96 -13.04 23.51
CA ASP A 17 -31.52 -14.22 22.76
C ASP A 17 -31.66 -14.03 21.24
N ARG A 18 -31.23 -12.86 20.76
CA ARG A 18 -31.29 -12.49 19.34
C ARG A 18 -29.92 -12.39 18.75
N TRP A 19 -29.80 -12.95 17.56
CA TRP A 19 -28.59 -12.95 16.77
C TRP A 19 -28.61 -11.87 15.70
N GLY A 20 -27.46 -11.24 15.47
CA GLY A 20 -27.31 -10.18 14.46
C GLY A 20 -25.92 -10.20 13.83
N ALA A 21 -25.82 -9.65 12.63
CA ALA A 21 -24.54 -9.38 11.96
C ALA A 21 -24.30 -7.87 11.98
N LEU A 22 -23.78 -7.37 13.12
CA LEU A 22 -23.52 -5.95 13.33
C LEU A 22 -22.11 -5.54 12.89
N ASP A 23 -21.21 -6.51 12.82
CA ASP A 23 -19.80 -6.28 12.48
C ASP A 23 -19.61 -6.44 10.97
N VAL A 24 -19.27 -5.35 10.29
CA VAL A 24 -19.13 -5.28 8.83
C VAL A 24 -17.77 -4.72 8.44
N ALA A 25 -17.20 -5.20 7.33
CA ALA A 25 -16.06 -4.55 6.69
C ALA A 25 -16.32 -4.35 5.20
N PHE A 26 -15.71 -3.27 4.69
CA PHE A 26 -15.85 -2.87 3.29
C PHE A 26 -14.52 -3.10 2.56
N ALA A 27 -14.62 -3.62 1.35
CA ALA A 27 -13.51 -3.84 0.44
C ALA A 27 -13.82 -3.20 -0.91
N SER A 28 -12.83 -2.60 -1.56
CA SER A 28 -12.98 -2.21 -2.96
C SER A 28 -13.09 -3.47 -3.84
N PRO A 29 -13.74 -3.39 -5.01
CA PRO A 29 -13.85 -4.54 -5.92
C PRO A 29 -12.50 -5.17 -6.27
N ASP A 30 -11.45 -4.35 -6.34
CA ASP A 30 -10.10 -4.77 -6.71
C ASP A 30 -9.42 -5.65 -5.66
N ILE A 31 -9.76 -5.49 -4.37
CA ILE A 31 -9.17 -6.27 -3.27
C ILE A 31 -10.13 -7.34 -2.76
N PHE A 32 -11.44 -7.19 -2.99
CA PHE A 32 -12.48 -8.09 -2.48
C PHE A 32 -12.23 -9.55 -2.85
N LEU A 33 -11.79 -9.81 -4.09
CA LEU A 33 -11.49 -11.16 -4.59
C LEU A 33 -10.28 -11.81 -3.91
N SER A 34 -9.46 -11.03 -3.21
CA SER A 34 -8.29 -11.52 -2.46
C SER A 34 -8.54 -11.58 -0.96
N CYS A 35 -9.75 -11.27 -0.51
CA CYS A 35 -10.15 -11.33 0.90
C CYS A 35 -10.92 -12.62 1.20
N SER A 36 -10.61 -13.28 2.31
CA SER A 36 -11.49 -14.25 2.97
C SER A 36 -12.15 -13.59 4.19
N TRP A 37 -13.32 -14.10 4.58
CA TRP A 37 -14.07 -13.65 5.74
C TRP A 37 -14.51 -14.85 6.56
N THR A 38 -14.17 -14.87 7.85
CA THR A 38 -14.53 -15.95 8.77
C THR A 38 -14.94 -15.37 10.11
N VAL A 39 -16.08 -15.82 10.65
CA VAL A 39 -16.49 -15.50 12.03
C VAL A 39 -15.91 -16.56 12.96
N LEU A 40 -15.15 -16.12 13.96
CA LEU A 40 -14.53 -16.97 14.98
C LEU A 40 -15.47 -17.16 16.17
N ASP A 41 -15.24 -18.21 16.95
CA ASP A 41 -16.02 -18.47 18.16
C ASP A 41 -15.79 -17.38 19.22
N SER A 42 -16.86 -16.97 19.89
CA SER A 42 -16.79 -16.01 20.99
C SER A 42 -16.09 -16.61 22.22
N VAL A 43 -15.22 -15.81 22.85
CA VAL A 43 -14.52 -16.17 24.10
C VAL A 43 -15.12 -15.36 25.26
N GLY A 44 -16.43 -15.54 25.51
CA GLY A 44 -17.14 -14.92 26.63
C GLY A 44 -17.65 -13.49 26.40
N SER A 45 -17.65 -13.03 25.14
CA SER A 45 -18.27 -11.78 24.71
C SER A 45 -19.65 -12.06 24.08
N ASP A 46 -20.53 -11.06 24.08
CA ASP A 46 -21.75 -11.07 23.27
C ASP A 46 -21.47 -10.84 21.77
N HIS A 47 -20.22 -10.55 21.41
CA HIS A 47 -19.73 -10.50 20.03
C HIS A 47 -18.71 -11.61 19.70
N SER A 48 -18.91 -12.24 18.55
CA SER A 48 -18.00 -13.18 17.89
C SER A 48 -17.00 -12.41 17.01
N PRO A 49 -15.67 -12.61 17.19
CA PRO A 49 -14.67 -11.92 16.39
C PRO A 49 -14.78 -12.23 14.90
N VAL A 50 -14.52 -11.23 14.05
CA VAL A 50 -14.41 -11.40 12.60
C VAL A 50 -12.94 -11.42 12.19
N LEU A 51 -12.53 -12.48 11.49
CA LEU A 51 -11.23 -12.60 10.84
C LEU A 51 -11.37 -12.31 9.34
N ILE A 52 -10.59 -11.34 8.86
CA ILE A 52 -10.48 -11.02 7.44
C ILE A 52 -9.04 -11.26 7.01
N GLU A 53 -8.82 -12.21 6.10
CA GLU A 53 -7.49 -12.47 5.57
C GLU A 53 -7.37 -11.91 4.17
N PHE A 54 -6.35 -11.10 3.93
CA PHE A 54 -6.05 -10.55 2.62
C PHE A 54 -4.83 -11.27 2.03
N SER A 55 -5.08 -12.13 1.06
CA SER A 55 -4.06 -12.91 0.37
C SER A 55 -3.47 -12.12 -0.79
N HIS A 56 -2.42 -11.34 -0.51
CA HIS A 56 -1.69 -10.62 -1.55
C HIS A 56 -0.20 -10.86 -1.45
N THR A 57 0.39 -11.33 -2.55
CA THR A 57 1.85 -11.44 -2.67
C THR A 57 2.41 -10.04 -2.87
N HIS A 58 2.82 -9.41 -1.77
CA HIS A 58 3.61 -8.19 -1.84
C HIS A 58 4.94 -8.51 -2.52
N LYS A 59 5.08 -8.11 -3.78
CA LYS A 59 6.42 -7.94 -4.35
C LYS A 59 7.09 -6.87 -3.49
N THR A 60 8.10 -7.24 -2.71
CA THR A 60 8.95 -6.26 -2.06
C THR A 60 9.47 -5.37 -3.20
N PRO A 61 9.10 -4.08 -3.24
CA PRO A 61 9.60 -3.22 -4.29
C PRO A 61 11.10 -3.26 -4.14
N ASN A 62 11.78 -3.73 -5.19
CA ASN A 62 13.22 -3.74 -5.26
C ASN A 62 13.63 -2.30 -4.89
N SER A 63 14.26 -2.11 -3.72
CA SER A 63 14.37 -0.80 -3.05
C SER A 63 15.22 0.23 -3.80
N LYS A 64 15.58 -0.09 -5.05
CA LYS A 64 16.29 0.73 -6.00
C LYS A 64 15.45 1.98 -6.30
N ASN A 65 15.68 2.99 -5.45
CA ASN A 65 15.50 4.41 -5.71
C ASN A 65 14.11 4.78 -6.24
N ALA A 66 13.09 4.68 -5.40
CA ALA A 66 11.82 5.38 -5.69
C ALA A 66 12.13 6.86 -5.96
N LEU A 67 11.89 7.30 -7.21
CA LEU A 67 12.07 8.69 -7.60
C LEU A 67 10.81 9.46 -7.25
N PHE A 68 10.95 10.54 -6.50
CA PHE A 68 9.85 11.40 -6.09
C PHE A 68 9.83 12.68 -6.92
N TRP A 69 8.63 13.18 -7.21
CA TRP A 69 8.45 14.49 -7.84
C TRP A 69 9.07 15.59 -6.98
N ASN A 70 9.98 16.36 -7.58
CA ASN A 70 10.57 17.51 -6.92
C ASN A 70 9.90 18.80 -7.34
N PHE A 71 8.75 19.10 -6.73
CA PHE A 71 7.98 20.32 -7.02
C PHE A 71 8.77 21.62 -6.79
N LYS A 72 9.78 21.62 -5.90
CA LYS A 72 10.67 22.77 -5.69
C LYS A 72 11.54 23.08 -6.92
N LYS A 73 11.83 22.08 -7.76
CA LYS A 73 12.60 22.22 -9.02
C LYS A 73 11.70 22.13 -10.26
N ALA A 74 10.39 22.28 -10.10
CA ALA A 74 9.46 22.21 -11.23
C ALA A 74 9.61 23.42 -12.15
N TYR A 75 9.65 23.17 -13.46
CA TYR A 75 9.59 24.20 -14.48
C TYR A 75 8.13 24.52 -14.82
N TRP A 76 7.45 25.27 -13.94
CA TRP A 76 6.01 25.52 -14.03
C TRP A 76 5.55 26.14 -15.36
N ARG A 77 6.40 26.97 -15.99
CA ARG A 77 6.13 27.52 -17.33
C ARG A 77 6.02 26.43 -18.39
N VAL A 78 6.92 25.44 -18.37
CA VAL A 78 6.93 24.29 -19.28
C VAL A 78 5.74 23.38 -18.99
N TYR A 79 5.44 23.15 -17.70
CA TYR A 79 4.26 22.38 -17.30
C TYR A 79 2.99 22.98 -17.89
N LYS A 80 2.79 24.28 -17.67
CA LYS A 80 1.62 25.02 -18.15
C LYS A 80 1.52 24.98 -19.67
N SER A 81 2.59 25.32 -20.40
CA SER A 81 2.55 25.29 -21.87
C SER A 81 2.29 23.89 -22.41
N SER A 82 2.89 22.86 -21.82
CA SER A 82 2.68 21.46 -22.23
C SER A 82 1.24 21.00 -21.99
N LEU A 83 0.66 21.39 -20.86
CA LEU A 83 -0.72 21.04 -20.53
C LEU A 83 -1.71 21.80 -21.41
N ASP A 84 -1.54 23.12 -21.53
CA ASP A 84 -2.40 23.98 -22.36
C ASP A 84 -2.38 23.51 -23.82
N ASN A 85 -1.21 23.19 -24.38
CA ASN A 85 -1.09 22.65 -25.73
C ASN A 85 -1.80 21.29 -25.88
N SER A 86 -1.73 20.42 -24.86
CA SER A 86 -2.41 19.11 -24.91
C SER A 86 -3.93 19.27 -24.84
N LEU A 87 -4.43 20.23 -24.07
CA LEU A 87 -5.87 20.43 -23.85
C LEU A 87 -6.54 21.33 -24.90
N SER A 88 -5.77 22.19 -25.58
CA SER A 88 -6.29 23.11 -26.61
C SER A 88 -6.59 22.41 -27.95
N GLY A 89 -6.16 21.15 -28.11
CA GLY A 89 -6.49 20.36 -29.30
C GLY A 89 -7.97 20.00 -29.35
N ALA A 90 -8.59 20.14 -30.53
CA ALA A 90 -9.94 19.65 -30.76
C ALA A 90 -9.95 18.12 -30.78
N VAL A 91 -10.22 17.50 -29.63
CA VAL A 91 -10.33 16.04 -29.49
C VAL A 91 -11.79 15.67 -29.27
N SER A 92 -12.32 14.82 -30.14
CA SER A 92 -13.65 14.23 -29.95
C SER A 92 -13.53 12.96 -29.11
N PHE A 93 -14.40 12.81 -28.12
CA PHE A 93 -14.42 11.65 -27.22
C PHE A 93 -15.73 10.88 -27.37
N VAL A 94 -15.63 9.56 -27.43
CA VAL A 94 -16.79 8.67 -27.56
C VAL A 94 -17.57 8.55 -26.25
N ASN A 95 -16.90 8.61 -25.09
CA ASN A 95 -17.54 8.50 -23.77
C ASN A 95 -16.78 9.28 -22.68
N LEU A 96 -17.41 9.40 -21.50
CA LEU A 96 -16.88 10.12 -20.34
C LEU A 96 -15.56 9.53 -19.84
N ASP A 97 -15.44 8.20 -19.80
CA ASP A 97 -14.22 7.53 -19.37
C ASP A 97 -13.01 7.90 -20.25
N SER A 98 -13.23 8.01 -21.56
CA SER A 98 -12.18 8.40 -22.51
C SER A 98 -11.75 9.84 -22.28
N LYS A 99 -12.70 10.74 -22.00
CA LYS A 99 -12.42 12.13 -21.64
C LYS A 99 -11.64 12.24 -20.33
N TRP A 100 -12.02 11.46 -19.32
CA TRP A 100 -11.32 11.40 -18.04
C TRP A 100 -9.89 10.86 -18.19
N ARG A 101 -9.71 9.75 -18.90
CA ARG A 101 -8.38 9.17 -19.18
C ARG A 101 -7.50 10.17 -19.91
N PHE A 102 -8.02 10.82 -20.95
CA PHE A 102 -7.28 11.84 -21.69
C PHE A 102 -6.82 12.99 -20.80
N PHE A 103 -7.72 13.55 -19.98
CA PHE A 103 -7.37 14.63 -19.06
C PHE A 103 -6.27 14.20 -18.08
N LYS A 104 -6.48 13.07 -17.39
CA LYS A 104 -5.54 12.52 -16.43
C LYS A 104 -4.17 12.29 -17.06
N ASP A 105 -4.12 11.67 -18.24
CA ASP A 105 -2.87 11.36 -18.92
C ASP A 105 -2.15 12.63 -19.39
N SER A 106 -2.89 13.64 -19.84
CA SER A 106 -2.32 14.95 -20.20
C SER A 106 -1.70 15.66 -19.00
N VAL A 107 -2.35 15.63 -17.83
CA VAL A 107 -1.79 16.15 -16.56
C VAL A 107 -0.50 15.40 -16.20
N LEU A 108 -0.51 14.06 -16.26
CA LEU A 108 0.65 13.24 -15.92
C LEU A 108 1.81 13.41 -16.90
N ARG A 109 1.55 13.51 -18.21
CA ARG A 109 2.56 13.75 -19.24
C ARG A 109 3.22 15.13 -19.06
N ALA A 110 2.43 16.17 -18.86
CA ALA A 110 2.96 17.51 -18.59
C ALA A 110 3.84 17.53 -17.34
N ALA A 111 3.43 16.80 -16.28
CA ALA A 111 4.22 16.65 -15.07
C ALA A 111 5.54 15.91 -15.33
N CYS A 112 5.53 14.82 -16.11
CA CYS A 112 6.74 14.05 -16.46
C CYS A 112 7.79 14.89 -17.16
N VAL A 113 7.37 15.80 -18.04
CA VAL A 113 8.28 16.68 -18.77
C VAL A 113 8.83 17.79 -17.87
N ALA A 114 7.98 18.41 -17.06
CA ALA A 114 8.31 19.65 -16.37
C ALA A 114 8.82 19.50 -14.93
N ILE A 115 8.55 18.36 -14.28
CA ILE A 115 8.84 18.15 -12.86
C ILE A 115 9.90 17.06 -12.73
N PRO A 116 11.14 17.41 -12.33
CA PRO A 116 12.18 16.42 -12.14
C PRO A 116 11.79 15.38 -11.09
N ARG A 117 12.02 14.10 -11.38
CA ARG A 117 11.90 13.02 -10.41
C ARG A 117 13.28 12.70 -9.84
N VAL A 118 13.44 12.87 -8.54
CA VAL A 118 14.72 12.66 -7.86
C VAL A 118 14.55 11.72 -6.67
N ASN A 119 15.58 10.93 -6.40
CA ASN A 119 15.64 10.19 -5.15
C ASN A 119 15.92 11.20 -4.02
N ARG A 120 14.93 11.42 -3.16
CA ARG A 120 15.14 12.21 -1.94
C ARG A 120 15.64 11.26 -0.85
N LYS A 121 16.87 11.48 -0.38
CA LYS A 121 17.32 10.87 0.88
C LYS A 121 16.29 11.25 1.95
N LYS A 122 15.66 10.24 2.57
CA LYS A 122 14.80 10.48 3.74
C LYS A 122 15.70 10.96 4.87
N TYR A 123 15.76 12.28 5.05
CA TYR A 123 16.38 12.86 6.23
C TYR A 123 15.55 12.45 7.44
N LYS A 124 16.16 11.69 8.35
CA LYS A 124 15.56 11.34 9.63
C LYS A 124 16.19 12.27 10.68
N PRO A 125 15.49 13.32 11.13
CA PRO A 125 15.99 14.16 12.21
C PRO A 125 16.28 13.27 13.43
N ASN A 126 17.40 13.53 14.11
CA ASN A 126 17.92 12.77 15.25
C ASN A 126 18.39 11.33 14.96
N PHE A 127 18.44 10.90 13.70
CA PHE A 127 19.10 9.63 13.34
C PHE A 127 20.61 9.83 13.20
N ILE A 128 21.30 9.91 14.34
CA ILE A 128 22.76 9.91 14.37
C ILE A 128 23.19 8.44 14.33
N HIS A 129 23.73 8.02 13.18
CA HIS A 129 24.27 6.68 12.96
C HIS A 129 25.34 6.28 14.01
N ASN A 130 25.88 7.28 14.73
CA ASN A 130 26.93 7.17 15.73
C ASN A 130 26.48 7.65 17.12
N SER A 131 25.18 7.62 17.46
CA SER A 131 24.81 7.88 18.85
C SER A 131 25.39 6.79 19.75
N GLU A 132 25.94 7.16 20.91
CA GLU A 132 26.53 6.22 21.86
C GLU A 132 25.56 5.11 22.28
N ALA A 133 24.26 5.43 22.30
CA ALA A 133 23.21 4.45 22.60
C ALA A 133 22.93 3.45 21.44
N LEU A 134 23.06 3.87 20.18
CA LEU A 134 22.72 3.02 19.02
C LEU A 134 23.89 2.14 18.54
N LEU A 135 25.13 2.60 18.69
CA LEU A 135 26.33 1.85 18.31
C LEU A 135 26.38 0.41 18.88
N PRO A 136 26.16 0.18 20.20
CA PRO A 136 26.19 -1.18 20.74
C PRO A 136 25.07 -2.06 20.16
N LEU A 137 23.87 -1.51 19.94
CA LEU A 137 22.75 -2.24 19.35
C LEU A 137 22.99 -2.61 17.88
N LEU A 138 23.65 -1.73 17.12
CA LEU A 138 24.05 -2.01 15.74
C LEU A 138 25.12 -3.10 15.67
N HIS A 139 26.12 -3.06 16.56
CA HIS A 139 27.12 -4.13 16.67
C HIS A 139 26.48 -5.47 17.05
N GLN A 140 25.58 -5.47 18.03
CA GLN A 140 24.84 -6.67 18.43
C GLN A 140 24.03 -7.24 17.27
N ARG A 141 23.31 -6.40 16.51
CA ARG A 141 22.58 -6.83 15.31
C ARG A 141 23.51 -7.46 14.27
N ILE A 142 24.65 -6.83 13.96
CA ILE A 142 25.61 -7.35 12.98
C ILE A 142 26.17 -8.70 13.43
N ALA A 143 26.49 -8.84 14.73
CA ALA A 143 26.95 -10.10 15.31
C ALA A 143 25.91 -11.21 15.16
N LEU A 144 24.65 -10.94 15.52
CA LEU A 144 23.55 -11.90 15.39
C LEU A 144 23.27 -12.28 13.93
N GLN A 145 23.40 -11.33 13.00
CA GLN A 145 23.25 -11.62 11.56
C GLN A 145 24.37 -12.53 11.05
N ARG A 146 25.62 -12.31 11.47
CA ARG A 146 26.74 -13.20 11.12
C ARG A 146 26.56 -14.58 11.71
N ASP A 147 26.20 -14.65 12.99
CA ASP A 147 25.96 -15.89 13.72
C ASP A 147 24.79 -16.68 13.10
N PHE A 148 23.71 -16.01 12.70
CA PHE A 148 22.64 -16.63 11.92
C PHE A 148 23.14 -17.18 10.57
N MET A 149 23.92 -16.41 9.81
CA MET A 149 24.47 -16.87 8.52
C MET A 149 25.44 -18.05 8.68
N LEU A 150 26.21 -18.10 9.76
CA LEU A 150 27.12 -19.21 10.08
C LEU A 150 26.38 -20.46 10.57
N ARG A 151 25.18 -20.30 11.13
CA ARG A 151 24.30 -21.40 11.55
C ARG A 151 23.42 -21.95 10.42
N LEU A 152 23.38 -21.30 9.27
CA LEU A 152 22.73 -21.88 8.11
C LEU A 152 23.59 -23.08 7.64
N PRO A 153 23.03 -24.29 7.54
CA PRO A 153 23.74 -25.40 6.93
C PRO A 153 24.18 -24.96 5.53
N THR A 154 25.44 -25.18 5.19
CA THR A 154 25.90 -25.01 3.81
C THR A 154 25.03 -25.94 2.96
N LEU A 155 24.06 -25.37 2.23
CA LEU A 155 23.42 -26.07 1.13
C LEU A 155 24.53 -26.34 0.12
N SER A 156 25.09 -27.54 0.19
CA SER A 156 25.87 -28.11 -0.91
C SER A 156 24.94 -28.15 -2.11
N LEU A 157 25.17 -27.23 -3.05
CA LEU A 157 24.54 -27.27 -4.35
C LEU A 157 24.93 -28.58 -5.05
N PRO A 158 23.98 -29.30 -5.68
CA PRO A 158 24.31 -30.37 -6.60
C PRO A 158 25.02 -29.85 -7.86
#